data_AF-B3RN73-F1
#
_entry.id   AF-B3RN73-F1
#
_cell.length_a   1.000
_cell.length_b   1.000
_cell.length_c   1.000
_cell.angle_alpha   90.00
_cell.angle_beta   90.00
_cell.angle_gamma   90.00
#
_symmetry.space_group_name_H-M   'P 1'
#
loop_
_entity.id
_entity.type
_entity.pdbx_description
1 polymer ?
#
loop_
_entity_poly.entity_id
_entity_poly.type
_entity_poly.pdbx_seq_one_letter_code
_entity_poly.pdbx_strand_id
1 'polypeptide(L)'
;MPTLIEEVQLWVYELIVINDPNQYITRAATHSSNKKSIRRKAFAIRPSKSFTLPRDRQLQREYGKGIVGKALNRTLRRERLSSSLYKKFDKLDNHRPYFTYWVSTVQVIVLIVSLALHGFAPVGFNRTKFTAFIQRADGTKEEVSFYENDNFWIGPRQNDLIHLGAMFSPCMRSDVKITQTISLDRQEENRTGCCISLDKSGCVQRSRLQCSETFSLFHKWSATKPSSTSRTSGPVCGEDPRTCKVPASVKPFQWPDDITKWPSCSRMLSVNYSRERMPHMTCRVLGRPCCIGRFGKCEIVSAEYCNYRRGTYHRNAFLCSQVNCLESSCGLVKFLNPTVPDQFYRFWISLFLHAGLLHLGVTLLFNLIILKDFEKMAGWLRISIIYVLSGIGGNIISGILLPYHPEIGPSGSNFGIVACLFVEVFQSWQILKRPVRAIGKLAVIVLVLFIFGLLPYVDNFSHFGGFIFGLFLAFAILPYVSFGKWDRRRKRLQIIISIFIVGGLFCAILFIFYRGRPFECKVCRYLNCIPFTDHFCKNLGQKLELF
;
A
#
# COMPACT_ATOMS: atom_id res chain seq x y z
N MET A 1 -7.53 2.20 29.11
CA MET A 1 -6.81 2.33 27.82
C MET A 1 -6.88 3.71 27.13
N PRO A 2 -7.66 4.73 27.56
CA PRO A 2 -7.48 6.09 27.02
C PRO A 2 -6.10 6.70 27.39
N THR A 3 -5.55 6.26 28.53
CA THR A 3 -4.35 6.82 29.16
C THR A 3 -3.04 6.56 28.40
N LEU A 4 -2.92 5.46 27.63
CA LEU A 4 -1.68 5.16 26.89
C LEU A 4 -1.58 5.93 25.56
N ILE A 5 -2.73 6.27 24.96
CA ILE A 5 -2.80 7.08 23.73
C ILE A 5 -2.65 8.56 24.09
N GLU A 6 -3.24 9.00 25.21
CA GLU A 6 -2.98 10.34 25.77
C GLU A 6 -1.53 10.48 26.21
N GLU A 7 -0.91 9.48 26.84
CA GLU A 7 0.52 9.52 27.18
C GLU A 7 1.41 9.54 25.93
N VAL A 8 1.10 8.80 24.87
CA VAL A 8 1.89 8.85 23.62
C VAL A 8 1.65 10.15 22.85
N GLN A 9 0.43 10.71 22.85
CA GLN A 9 0.18 12.06 22.36
C GLN A 9 0.93 13.10 23.19
N LEU A 10 0.98 12.98 24.53
CA LEU A 10 1.76 13.81 25.42
C LEU A 10 3.27 13.66 25.19
N TRP A 11 3.79 12.47 24.93
CA TRP A 11 5.21 12.25 24.61
C TRP A 11 5.59 12.77 23.23
N VAL A 12 4.70 12.65 22.24
CA VAL A 12 4.85 13.28 20.92
C VAL A 12 4.74 14.81 21.07
N TYR A 13 3.86 15.32 21.93
CA TYR A 13 3.72 16.75 22.26
C TYR A 13 4.94 17.30 23.00
N GLU A 14 5.52 16.57 23.96
CA GLU A 14 6.75 16.94 24.67
C GLU A 14 7.99 16.88 23.76
N LEU A 15 8.00 16.00 22.76
CA LEU A 15 8.97 16.03 21.65
C LEU A 15 8.76 17.23 20.70
N ILE A 16 7.56 17.82 20.66
CA ILE A 16 7.17 18.95 19.80
C ILE A 16 7.33 20.32 20.50
N VAL A 17 7.25 20.41 21.82
CA VAL A 17 7.18 21.69 22.59
C VAL A 17 8.50 22.11 23.26
N ILE A 18 9.65 21.60 22.82
CA ILE A 18 10.96 22.19 23.21
C ILE A 18 11.26 23.40 22.31
N ASN A 19 10.46 24.46 22.46
CA ASN A 19 10.80 25.81 22.01
C ASN A 19 9.84 26.84 22.64
N ASP A 20 10.02 27.10 23.93
CA ASP A 20 9.78 28.45 24.46
C ASP A 20 11.13 29.04 24.93
N PRO A 21 11.72 29.99 24.19
CA PRO A 21 12.97 30.63 24.59
C PRO A 21 12.82 31.64 25.74
N ASN A 22 11.61 31.92 26.26
CA ASN A 22 11.40 32.97 27.26
C ASN A 22 11.44 32.51 28.73
N GLN A 23 11.55 31.21 29.03
CA GLN A 23 11.47 30.73 30.42
C GLN A 23 12.79 30.75 31.21
N TYR A 24 13.90 31.17 30.60
CA TYR A 24 15.21 31.28 31.27
C TYR A 24 15.65 32.73 31.58
N ILE A 25 14.79 33.73 31.33
CA ILE A 25 15.09 35.14 31.62
C ILE A 25 14.06 35.69 32.61
N THR A 26 14.01 35.17 33.84
CA THR A 26 13.28 35.83 34.96
C THR A 26 13.76 35.35 36.34
N ARG A 27 15.06 35.11 36.52
CA ARG A 27 15.66 34.88 37.86
C ARG A 27 16.95 35.66 38.11
N ALA A 28 17.05 36.88 37.58
CA ALA A 28 18.17 37.76 37.90
C ALA A 28 17.76 39.24 37.88
N ALA A 29 16.81 39.62 38.75
CA ALA A 29 16.62 41.03 39.14
C ALA A 29 15.73 41.09 40.38
N THR A 30 16.33 41.15 41.56
CA THR A 30 15.83 41.84 42.78
C THR A 30 16.75 41.50 43.95
N HIS A 31 17.78 42.31 44.18
CA HIS A 31 17.95 42.99 45.46
C HIS A 31 19.14 43.95 45.40
N SER A 32 18.82 45.22 45.60
CA SER A 32 19.73 46.34 45.79
C SER A 32 20.31 46.33 47.20
N SER A 33 21.59 46.68 47.31
CA SER A 33 22.14 47.74 48.18
C SER A 33 23.39 47.37 49.00
N ASN A 34 24.24 48.40 49.14
CA ASN A 34 25.32 48.64 50.12
C ASN A 34 26.80 48.37 49.76
N LYS A 35 27.48 49.50 49.44
CA LYS A 35 28.68 50.07 50.10
C LYS A 35 29.95 49.20 50.26
N LYS A 36 31.03 49.53 49.53
CA LYS A 36 32.21 50.33 49.97
C LYS A 36 33.40 50.25 48.99
N SER A 37 33.92 51.45 48.67
CA SER A 37 35.29 51.85 48.30
C SER A 37 36.43 50.80 48.31
N ILE A 38 37.26 50.77 47.25
CA ILE A 38 38.71 51.09 47.26
C ILE A 38 39.27 51.17 45.82
N ARG A 39 40.11 52.19 45.58
CA ARG A 39 40.82 52.56 44.34
C ARG A 39 41.84 51.48 43.89
N ARG A 40 42.03 51.29 42.56
CA ARG A 40 43.24 51.74 41.80
C ARG A 40 43.37 51.10 40.39
N LYS A 41 43.69 52.00 39.44
CA LYS A 41 44.52 51.88 38.22
C LYS A 41 44.01 51.08 36.99
N ALA A 42 43.56 51.91 36.03
CA ALA A 42 43.64 51.81 34.57
C ALA A 42 44.39 50.63 33.93
N PHE A 43 43.68 49.94 33.04
CA PHE A 43 44.19 49.55 31.72
C PHE A 43 43.04 49.67 30.72
N ALA A 44 43.20 50.53 29.70
CA ALA A 44 42.22 50.70 28.64
C ALA A 44 42.21 49.45 27.75
N ILE A 45 41.17 48.61 27.87
CA ILE A 45 40.87 47.54 26.93
C ILE A 45 39.57 47.95 26.22
N ARG A 46 39.67 48.17 24.90
CA ARG A 46 38.53 48.42 24.02
C ARG A 46 37.46 47.35 24.27
N PRO A 47 36.17 47.70 24.43
CA PRO A 47 35.13 46.68 24.53
C PRO A 47 35.09 45.90 23.21
N SER A 48 35.33 44.59 23.29
CA SER A 48 35.08 43.69 22.17
C SER A 48 33.59 43.80 21.84
N LYS A 49 33.29 44.16 20.59
CA LYS A 49 31.92 44.15 20.07
C LYS A 49 31.31 42.79 20.38
N SER A 50 30.21 42.76 21.14
CA SER A 50 29.38 41.56 21.26
C SER A 50 28.91 41.21 19.85
N PHE A 51 29.55 40.20 19.26
CA PHE A 51 29.20 39.71 17.94
C PHE A 51 27.89 38.93 18.07
N THR A 52 26.76 39.62 17.98
CA THR A 52 25.46 39.00 17.74
C THR A 52 25.54 38.31 16.39
N LEU A 53 25.59 36.97 16.41
CA LEU A 53 25.54 36.13 15.21
C LEU A 53 24.29 36.50 14.40
N PRO A 54 24.40 36.73 13.07
CA PRO A 54 23.24 37.03 12.23
C PRO A 54 22.19 35.92 12.35
N ARG A 55 20.89 36.30 12.29
CA ARG A 55 19.73 35.39 12.43
C ARG A 55 19.79 34.17 11.50
N ASP A 56 20.43 34.30 10.33
CA ASP A 56 20.67 33.20 9.38
C ASP A 56 21.63 32.11 9.88
N ARG A 57 22.57 32.43 10.79
CA ARG A 57 23.50 31.44 11.37
C ARG A 57 22.86 30.57 12.45
N GLN A 58 21.69 30.93 12.99
CA GLN A 58 20.97 30.08 13.95
C GLN A 58 20.31 28.85 13.29
N LEU A 59 20.16 28.84 11.96
CA LEU A 59 19.48 27.78 11.19
C LEU A 59 20.43 26.78 10.52
N GLN A 60 21.74 26.85 10.79
CA GLN A 60 22.72 25.96 10.18
C GLN A 60 22.70 24.58 10.88
N ARG A 61 22.41 23.51 10.13
CA ARG A 61 22.40 22.15 10.68
C ARG A 61 23.85 21.66 10.88
N GLU A 62 24.26 21.44 12.12
CA GLU A 62 25.51 20.76 12.43
C GLU A 62 25.40 19.27 12.07
N TYR A 63 26.31 18.76 11.23
CA TYR A 63 26.39 17.34 10.87
C TYR A 63 26.54 16.47 12.13
N GLY A 64 25.67 15.47 12.31
CA GLY A 64 25.59 14.65 13.53
C GLY A 64 24.67 15.19 14.63
N LYS A 65 24.16 16.43 14.49
CA LYS A 65 23.20 17.08 15.41
C LYS A 65 22.00 17.69 14.66
N GLY A 66 21.38 16.91 13.78
CA GLY A 66 20.03 17.21 13.27
C GLY A 66 18.98 17.30 14.39
N ILE A 67 17.72 17.52 14.05
CA ILE A 67 16.62 17.68 15.05
C ILE A 67 16.59 16.49 16.03
N VAL A 68 16.68 15.26 15.52
CA VAL A 68 16.75 14.04 16.33
C VAL A 68 18.02 14.00 17.17
N GLY A 69 19.15 14.46 16.63
CA GLY A 69 20.42 14.51 17.37
C GLY A 69 20.36 15.46 18.57
N LYS A 70 19.66 16.58 18.44
CA LYS A 70 19.39 17.54 19.53
C LYS A 70 18.46 16.92 20.57
N ALA A 71 17.34 16.33 20.15
CA ALA A 71 16.40 15.65 21.05
C ALA A 71 17.07 14.51 21.85
N LEU A 72 18.02 13.79 21.24
CA LEU A 72 18.76 12.71 21.92
C LEU A 72 19.94 13.19 22.79
N ASN A 73 20.14 14.51 22.93
CA ASN A 73 21.26 15.15 23.66
C ASN A 73 22.64 14.67 23.19
N ARG A 74 22.89 14.65 21.88
CA ARG A 74 24.18 14.23 21.30
C ARG A 74 25.25 15.33 21.43
N THR A 75 26.38 14.97 22.03
CA THR A 75 27.55 15.86 22.18
C THR A 75 28.74 15.39 21.35
N LEU A 76 29.40 16.33 20.67
CA LEU A 76 30.62 16.09 19.89
C LEU A 76 31.88 16.24 20.77
N ARG A 77 32.96 15.49 20.47
CA ARG A 77 34.29 15.65 21.05
C ARG A 77 34.98 16.85 20.40
N ARG A 78 34.94 17.99 21.08
CA ARG A 78 35.54 19.26 20.63
C ARG A 78 37.04 19.13 20.32
N GLU A 79 37.76 18.28 21.05
CA GLU A 79 39.20 18.00 20.88
C GLU A 79 39.59 17.38 19.53
N ARG A 80 38.66 16.69 18.84
CA ARG A 80 38.91 16.08 17.53
C ARG A 80 38.45 16.94 16.34
N LEU A 81 37.83 18.10 16.58
CA LEU A 81 37.47 19.04 15.52
C LEU A 81 38.63 20.03 15.30
N SER A 82 39.45 19.79 14.28
CA SER A 82 40.41 20.81 13.82
C SER A 82 39.67 22.02 13.22
N SER A 83 40.31 23.20 13.23
CA SER A 83 39.78 24.41 12.58
C SER A 83 39.49 24.22 11.08
N SER A 84 40.24 23.34 10.42
CA SER A 84 40.03 22.96 9.01
C SER A 84 38.81 22.06 8.78
N LEU A 85 38.40 21.28 9.80
CA LEU A 85 37.16 20.50 9.77
C LEU A 85 35.94 21.39 10.03
N TYR A 86 36.05 22.34 10.95
CA TYR A 86 35.00 23.35 11.18
C TYR A 86 34.66 24.10 9.90
N LYS A 87 35.67 24.56 9.15
CA LYS A 87 35.48 25.20 7.83
C LYS A 87 34.84 24.29 6.76
N LYS A 88 34.95 22.97 6.88
CA LYS A 88 34.27 22.01 5.98
C LYS A 88 32.82 21.79 6.36
N PHE A 89 32.50 21.78 7.66
CA PHE A 89 31.11 21.74 8.13
C PHE A 89 30.38 23.06 7.81
N ASP A 90 31.05 24.21 7.93
CA ASP A 90 30.51 25.52 7.56
C ASP A 90 30.23 25.65 6.04
N LYS A 91 30.91 24.86 5.21
CA LYS A 91 30.72 24.81 3.75
C LYS A 91 29.62 23.83 3.31
N LEU A 92 28.93 23.14 4.22
CA LEU A 92 27.79 22.31 3.84
C LEU A 92 26.62 23.24 3.47
N ASP A 93 26.24 23.23 2.20
CA ASP A 93 25.15 24.04 1.68
C ASP A 93 23.83 23.64 2.35
N ASN A 94 23.10 24.64 2.86
CA ASN A 94 21.72 24.46 3.29
C ASN A 94 20.84 24.33 2.05
N HIS A 95 20.48 23.10 1.71
CA HIS A 95 19.61 22.84 0.57
C HIS A 95 18.16 23.24 0.90
N ARG A 96 17.41 23.69 -0.10
CA ARG A 96 15.97 23.94 0.05
C ARG A 96 15.21 22.61 -0.01
N PRO A 97 14.23 22.36 0.87
CA PRO A 97 13.55 21.07 0.96
C PRO A 97 12.41 20.93 -0.06
N TYR A 98 12.72 21.00 -1.36
CA TYR A 98 11.75 20.92 -2.44
C TYR A 98 11.04 19.57 -2.51
N PHE A 99 11.77 18.46 -2.37
CA PHE A 99 11.22 17.11 -2.44
C PHE A 99 10.24 16.85 -1.30
N THR A 100 10.58 17.27 -0.07
CA THR A 100 9.71 17.10 1.10
C THR A 100 8.37 17.80 0.91
N TYR A 101 8.38 19.05 0.44
CA TYR A 101 7.14 19.76 0.17
C TYR A 101 6.37 19.17 -1.00
N TRP A 102 7.06 18.79 -2.07
CA TRP A 102 6.44 18.16 -3.23
C TRP A 102 5.76 16.83 -2.85
N VAL A 103 6.48 15.90 -2.21
CA VAL A 103 5.93 14.57 -1.86
C VAL A 103 4.76 14.70 -0.88
N SER A 104 4.88 15.59 0.10
CA SER A 104 3.81 15.86 1.07
C SER A 104 2.56 16.43 0.38
N THR A 105 2.74 17.33 -0.57
CA THR A 105 1.63 17.93 -1.34
C THR A 105 0.94 16.88 -2.21
N VAL A 106 1.71 16.06 -2.93
CA VAL A 106 1.17 14.97 -3.75
C VAL A 106 0.37 13.98 -2.89
N GLN A 107 0.90 13.59 -1.73
CA GLN A 107 0.23 12.68 -0.81
C GLN A 107 -1.11 13.24 -0.29
N VAL A 108 -1.16 14.54 0.02
CA VAL A 108 -2.40 15.23 0.41
C VAL A 108 -3.41 15.21 -0.74
N ILE A 109 -3.00 15.61 -1.95
CA ILE A 109 -3.88 15.65 -3.13
C ILE A 109 -4.42 14.24 -3.44
N VAL A 110 -3.55 13.23 -3.45
CA VAL A 110 -3.93 11.84 -3.73
C VAL A 110 -4.98 11.36 -2.72
N LEU A 111 -4.82 11.64 -1.42
CA LEU A 111 -5.82 11.24 -0.43
C LEU A 111 -7.15 12.00 -0.63
N ILE A 112 -7.11 13.31 -0.90
CA ILE A 112 -8.33 14.10 -1.15
C ILE A 112 -9.10 13.52 -2.34
N VAL A 113 -8.42 13.25 -3.45
CA VAL A 113 -9.03 12.66 -4.65
C VAL A 113 -9.57 11.25 -4.36
N SER A 114 -8.83 10.44 -3.61
CA SER A 114 -9.25 9.10 -3.22
C SER A 114 -10.56 9.12 -2.43
N LEU A 115 -10.67 10.04 -1.46
CA LEU A 115 -11.87 10.23 -0.65
C LEU A 115 -13.04 10.80 -1.46
N ALA A 116 -12.78 11.72 -2.39
CA ALA A 116 -13.81 12.30 -3.24
C ALA A 116 -14.44 11.27 -4.20
N LEU A 117 -13.66 10.31 -4.69
CA LEU A 117 -14.12 9.30 -5.64
C LEU A 117 -14.73 8.06 -4.97
N HIS A 118 -14.16 7.60 -3.84
CA HIS A 118 -14.52 6.32 -3.23
C HIS A 118 -15.20 6.43 -1.87
N GLY A 119 -15.20 7.62 -1.26
CA GLY A 119 -15.79 7.86 0.06
C GLY A 119 -15.01 7.23 1.22
N PHE A 120 -15.68 7.12 2.37
CA PHE A 120 -15.12 6.57 3.60
C PHE A 120 -15.63 5.16 3.87
N ALA A 121 -14.72 4.29 4.33
CA ALA A 121 -15.09 3.03 4.95
C ALA A 121 -15.66 3.26 6.36
N PRO A 122 -16.45 2.31 6.92
CA PRO A 122 -16.88 2.37 8.31
C PRO A 122 -15.67 2.54 9.25
N VAL A 123 -15.78 3.40 10.27
CA VAL A 123 -14.67 3.68 11.20
C VAL A 123 -14.73 2.73 12.39
N GLY A 124 -13.64 2.03 12.66
CA GLY A 124 -13.58 1.03 13.73
C GLY A 124 -12.42 0.06 13.60
N PHE A 125 -12.39 -0.94 14.49
CA PHE A 125 -11.38 -2.00 14.53
C PHE A 125 -11.96 -3.38 14.21
N ASN A 126 -13.24 -3.46 13.81
CA ASN A 126 -13.94 -4.72 13.60
C ASN A 126 -14.52 -4.79 12.19
N ARG A 127 -15.71 -5.38 12.04
CA ARG A 127 -16.45 -5.47 10.79
C ARG A 127 -17.85 -4.95 10.99
N THR A 128 -18.29 -4.10 10.07
CA THR A 128 -19.66 -3.63 10.01
C THR A 128 -20.48 -4.56 9.11
N LYS A 129 -21.62 -5.04 9.63
CA LYS A 129 -22.58 -5.87 8.88
C LYS A 129 -23.57 -4.95 8.16
N PHE A 130 -23.71 -5.12 6.85
CA PHE A 130 -24.74 -4.46 6.05
C PHE A 130 -25.83 -5.47 5.70
N THR A 131 -27.10 -5.11 5.92
CA THR A 131 -28.29 -5.94 5.65
C THR A 131 -29.29 -5.16 4.79
N ALA A 132 -29.78 -5.77 3.72
CA ALA A 132 -30.83 -5.21 2.89
C ALA A 132 -31.66 -6.31 2.21
N PHE A 133 -32.93 -6.02 1.92
CA PHE A 133 -33.77 -6.88 1.10
C PHE A 133 -33.51 -6.57 -0.38
N ILE A 134 -32.95 -7.52 -1.10
CA ILE A 134 -32.52 -7.34 -2.50
C ILE A 134 -33.25 -8.33 -3.39
N GLN A 135 -33.67 -7.89 -4.58
CA GLN A 135 -34.22 -8.79 -5.57
C GLN A 135 -33.11 -9.63 -6.22
N ARG A 136 -33.21 -10.95 -6.09
CA ARG A 136 -32.33 -11.93 -6.73
C ARG A 136 -32.63 -12.05 -8.23
N ALA A 137 -31.72 -12.72 -8.94
CA ALA A 137 -31.88 -12.97 -10.38
C ALA A 137 -33.03 -13.93 -10.71
N ASP A 138 -33.58 -14.65 -9.73
CA ASP A 138 -34.78 -15.48 -9.88
C ASP A 138 -36.09 -14.70 -9.59
N GLY A 139 -35.99 -13.41 -9.29
CA GLY A 139 -37.13 -12.54 -8.99
C GLY A 139 -37.55 -12.53 -7.52
N THR A 140 -37.03 -13.44 -6.69
CA THR A 140 -37.32 -13.48 -5.25
C THR A 140 -36.64 -12.32 -4.50
N LYS A 141 -37.25 -11.83 -3.43
CA LYS A 141 -36.63 -10.85 -2.52
C LYS A 141 -36.11 -11.60 -1.31
N GLU A 142 -34.80 -11.51 -1.09
CA GLU A 142 -34.13 -12.14 0.05
C GLU A 142 -33.39 -11.08 0.87
N GLU A 143 -33.31 -11.32 2.18
CA GLU A 143 -32.40 -10.57 3.04
C GLU A 143 -30.95 -10.98 2.73
N VAL A 144 -30.19 -10.06 2.16
CA VAL A 144 -28.77 -10.26 1.86
C VAL A 144 -27.95 -9.48 2.87
N SER A 145 -27.04 -10.18 3.55
CA SER A 145 -26.07 -9.54 4.42
C SER A 145 -24.63 -9.80 3.99
N PHE A 146 -23.78 -8.80 4.16
CA PHE A 146 -22.34 -8.95 3.97
C PHE A 146 -21.58 -8.14 5.03
N TYR A 147 -20.33 -8.54 5.27
CA TYR A 147 -19.43 -7.85 6.19
C TYR A 147 -18.43 -7.01 5.43
N GLU A 148 -18.26 -5.78 5.87
CA GLU A 148 -17.18 -4.90 5.43
C GLU A 148 -16.22 -4.66 6.60
N ASN A 149 -14.93 -4.51 6.28
CA ASN A 149 -13.94 -4.23 7.30
C ASN A 149 -13.91 -2.74 7.63
N ASP A 150 -13.83 -2.46 8.92
CA ASP A 150 -13.73 -1.09 9.39
C ASP A 150 -12.29 -0.58 9.18
N ASN A 151 -12.17 0.72 8.87
CA ASN A 151 -10.91 1.42 8.69
C ASN A 151 -10.72 2.45 9.81
N PHE A 152 -9.89 2.12 10.80
CA PHE A 152 -9.61 3.02 11.91
C PHE A 152 -8.87 4.30 11.48
N TRP A 153 -8.18 4.29 10.34
CA TRP A 153 -7.40 5.44 9.85
C TRP A 153 -8.27 6.56 9.25
N ILE A 154 -9.60 6.38 9.21
CA ILE A 154 -10.57 7.31 8.61
C ILE A 154 -10.24 7.54 7.13
N GLY A 155 -10.54 6.55 6.29
CA GLY A 155 -10.20 6.60 4.87
C GLY A 155 -10.99 5.63 4.00
N PRO A 156 -10.57 5.45 2.73
CA PRO A 156 -11.25 4.58 1.77
C PRO A 156 -11.24 3.11 2.19
N ARG A 157 -12.00 2.29 1.47
CA ARG A 157 -12.01 0.83 1.69
C ARG A 157 -10.75 0.21 1.11
N GLN A 158 -10.38 -0.95 1.65
CA GLN A 158 -9.21 -1.68 1.18
C GLN A 158 -9.28 -2.06 -0.31
N ASN A 159 -10.47 -2.43 -0.81
CA ASN A 159 -10.66 -2.73 -2.24
C ASN A 159 -10.49 -1.48 -3.11
N ASP A 160 -10.91 -0.32 -2.64
CA ASP A 160 -10.72 0.95 -3.35
C ASP A 160 -9.24 1.32 -3.41
N LEU A 161 -8.50 1.11 -2.33
CA LEU A 161 -7.06 1.33 -2.30
C LEU A 161 -6.31 0.41 -3.30
N ILE A 162 -6.74 -0.85 -3.42
CA ILE A 162 -6.23 -1.76 -4.47
C ILE A 162 -6.56 -1.20 -5.84
N HIS A 163 -7.80 -0.78 -6.07
CA HIS A 163 -8.23 -0.17 -7.33
C HIS A 163 -7.44 1.09 -7.71
N LEU A 164 -6.97 1.85 -6.71
CA LEU A 164 -6.17 3.08 -6.87
C LEU A 164 -4.66 2.84 -7.04
N GLY A 165 -4.20 1.59 -7.00
CA GLY A 165 -2.79 1.26 -7.23
C GLY A 165 -1.98 0.89 -5.98
N ALA A 166 -2.63 0.51 -4.87
CA ALA A 166 -1.94 -0.08 -3.72
C ALA A 166 -1.11 -1.30 -4.16
N MET A 167 0.00 -1.56 -3.46
CA MET A 167 0.83 -2.72 -3.77
C MET A 167 0.04 -3.97 -3.39
N PHE A 168 -0.27 -4.82 -4.37
CA PHE A 168 -1.05 -6.04 -4.18
C PHE A 168 -0.56 -7.09 -5.16
N SER A 169 0.11 -8.13 -4.65
CA SER A 169 0.84 -9.10 -5.48
C SER A 169 0.01 -9.78 -6.58
N PRO A 170 -1.26 -10.17 -6.35
CA PRO A 170 -2.12 -10.74 -7.39
C PRO A 170 -2.32 -9.86 -8.63
N CYS A 171 -2.20 -8.53 -8.50
CA CYS A 171 -2.31 -7.61 -9.63
C CYS A 171 -0.99 -7.46 -10.42
N MET A 172 0.12 -7.98 -9.90
CA MET A 172 1.48 -7.75 -10.41
C MET A 172 2.13 -9.02 -10.96
N ARG A 173 1.67 -10.19 -10.49
CA ARG A 173 2.11 -11.51 -10.93
C ARG A 173 0.98 -12.53 -10.78
N SER A 174 1.02 -13.58 -11.59
CA SER A 174 0.09 -14.71 -11.45
C SER A 174 0.28 -15.44 -10.13
N ASP A 175 -0.82 -15.74 -9.45
CA ASP A 175 -0.85 -16.50 -8.20
C ASP A 175 -1.47 -17.87 -8.44
N VAL A 176 -0.79 -18.93 -7.96
CA VAL A 176 -1.20 -20.32 -8.18
C VAL A 176 -2.54 -20.62 -7.50
N LYS A 177 -2.78 -20.09 -6.29
CA LYS A 177 -4.01 -20.35 -5.53
C LYS A 177 -5.20 -19.68 -6.22
N ILE A 178 -5.05 -18.42 -6.63
CA ILE A 178 -6.10 -17.71 -7.38
C ILE A 178 -6.38 -18.41 -8.71
N THR A 179 -5.34 -18.80 -9.45
CA THR A 179 -5.51 -19.51 -10.73
C THR A 179 -6.21 -20.85 -10.55
N GLN A 180 -5.88 -21.60 -9.50
CA GLN A 180 -6.54 -22.86 -9.16
C GLN A 180 -8.02 -22.64 -8.83
N THR A 181 -8.36 -21.62 -8.03
CA THR A 181 -9.76 -21.27 -7.74
C THR A 181 -10.53 -20.91 -8.99
N ILE A 182 -9.97 -20.06 -9.87
CA ILE A 182 -10.59 -19.71 -11.16
C ILE A 182 -10.82 -20.97 -12.01
N SER A 183 -9.90 -21.93 -11.99
CA SER A 183 -10.06 -23.18 -12.73
C SER A 183 -11.21 -24.05 -12.19
N LEU A 184 -11.40 -24.08 -10.87
CA LEU A 184 -12.51 -24.79 -10.22
C LEU A 184 -13.84 -24.10 -10.53
N ASP A 185 -13.89 -22.77 -10.43
CA ASP A 185 -15.08 -21.98 -10.76
C ASP A 185 -15.50 -22.18 -12.23
N ARG A 186 -14.54 -22.27 -13.15
CA ARG A 186 -14.81 -22.60 -14.56
C ARG A 186 -15.36 -24.01 -14.74
N GLN A 187 -14.83 -25.01 -14.01
CA GLN A 187 -15.37 -26.36 -14.07
C GLN A 187 -16.82 -26.41 -13.59
N GLU A 188 -17.15 -25.67 -12.53
CA GLU A 188 -18.52 -25.58 -12.04
C GLU A 188 -19.41 -24.78 -12.99
N GLU A 189 -18.91 -23.71 -13.58
CA GLU A 189 -19.61 -22.96 -14.63
C GLU A 189 -19.97 -23.85 -15.83
N ASN A 190 -19.06 -24.72 -16.29
CA ASN A 190 -19.35 -25.65 -17.39
C ASN A 190 -20.50 -26.62 -17.05
N ARG A 191 -20.76 -26.88 -15.76
CA ARG A 191 -21.88 -27.69 -15.28
C ARG A 191 -23.20 -26.92 -15.19
N THR A 192 -23.19 -25.60 -15.29
CA THR A 192 -24.41 -24.78 -15.29
C THR A 192 -25.26 -24.97 -16.55
N GLY A 193 -26.55 -24.62 -16.44
CA GLY A 193 -27.50 -24.60 -17.54
C GLY A 193 -28.42 -23.38 -17.41
N CYS A 194 -29.27 -23.18 -18.42
CA CYS A 194 -30.21 -22.07 -18.42
C CYS A 194 -31.46 -22.42 -17.63
N CYS A 195 -31.66 -21.78 -16.48
CA CYS A 195 -32.86 -21.94 -15.65
C CYS A 195 -33.92 -20.94 -16.12
N ILE A 196 -35.01 -21.43 -16.71
CA ILE A 196 -36.04 -20.60 -17.37
C ILE A 196 -37.31 -20.66 -16.56
N SER A 197 -37.82 -19.51 -16.12
CA SER A 197 -39.04 -19.45 -15.31
C SER A 197 -40.27 -19.79 -16.13
N LEU A 198 -41.17 -20.60 -15.56
CA LEU A 198 -42.41 -21.02 -16.23
C LEU A 198 -43.42 -19.87 -16.40
N ASP A 199 -43.37 -18.88 -15.50
CA ASP A 199 -44.19 -17.65 -15.52
C ASP A 199 -43.74 -16.62 -16.58
N LYS A 200 -42.71 -16.93 -17.37
CA LYS A 200 -42.10 -16.05 -18.38
C LYS A 200 -41.44 -14.78 -17.80
N SER A 201 -41.16 -14.74 -16.50
CA SER A 201 -40.44 -13.62 -15.86
C SER A 201 -39.02 -13.43 -16.42
N GLY A 202 -38.35 -14.53 -16.78
CA GLY A 202 -37.04 -14.50 -17.43
C GLY A 202 -36.26 -15.79 -17.27
N CYS A 203 -34.93 -15.68 -17.33
CA CYS A 203 -34.02 -16.80 -17.16
C CYS A 203 -32.67 -16.36 -16.57
N VAL A 204 -31.98 -17.31 -15.93
CA VAL A 204 -30.67 -17.10 -15.32
C VAL A 204 -29.80 -18.35 -15.45
N GLN A 205 -28.50 -18.16 -15.72
CA GLN A 205 -27.53 -19.24 -15.80
C GLN A 205 -27.11 -19.69 -14.40
N ARG A 206 -27.42 -20.94 -14.01
CA ARG A 206 -27.08 -21.51 -12.68
C ARG A 206 -26.89 -23.02 -12.73
N SER A 207 -26.43 -23.63 -11.64
CA SER A 207 -26.36 -25.10 -11.51
C SER A 207 -27.74 -25.71 -11.36
N ARG A 208 -27.87 -27.02 -11.63
CA ARG A 208 -29.15 -27.76 -11.48
C ARG A 208 -29.72 -27.63 -10.06
N LEU A 209 -28.85 -27.70 -9.05
CA LEU A 209 -29.23 -27.60 -7.63
C LEU A 209 -29.80 -26.23 -7.23
N GLN A 210 -29.42 -25.17 -7.95
CA GLN A 210 -29.88 -23.80 -7.69
C GLN A 210 -31.10 -23.41 -8.57
N CYS A 211 -31.59 -24.32 -9.42
CA CYS A 211 -32.74 -24.10 -10.27
C CYS A 211 -33.96 -24.80 -9.64
N SER A 212 -35.03 -24.03 -9.35
CA SER A 212 -36.26 -24.60 -8.77
C SER A 212 -36.89 -25.61 -9.73
N GLU A 213 -37.14 -26.83 -9.25
CA GLU A 213 -37.81 -27.86 -10.06
C GLU A 213 -39.31 -27.61 -10.23
N THR A 214 -39.91 -26.80 -9.35
CA THR A 214 -41.36 -26.52 -9.36
C THR A 214 -41.73 -25.33 -10.25
N PHE A 215 -40.90 -24.28 -10.25
CA PHE A 215 -41.22 -23.00 -10.91
C PHE A 215 -40.39 -22.72 -12.16
N SER A 216 -39.38 -23.56 -12.44
CA SER A 216 -38.44 -23.32 -13.52
C SER A 216 -38.11 -24.60 -14.32
N LEU A 217 -37.87 -24.41 -15.62
CA LEU A 217 -37.33 -25.42 -16.50
C LEU A 217 -35.81 -25.27 -16.56
N PHE A 218 -35.08 -26.28 -16.09
CA PHE A 218 -33.62 -26.34 -16.29
C PHE A 218 -33.30 -26.90 -17.67
N HIS A 219 -32.78 -26.04 -18.55
CA HIS A 219 -32.40 -26.39 -19.91
C HIS A 219 -30.87 -26.51 -20.03
N LYS A 220 -30.38 -27.72 -20.29
CA LYS A 220 -28.96 -28.04 -20.52
C LYS A 220 -28.84 -29.14 -21.57
N TRP A 221 -27.88 -29.01 -22.48
CA TRP A 221 -27.47 -30.05 -23.41
C TRP A 221 -26.60 -31.09 -22.69
N SER A 222 -26.67 -32.31 -23.18
CA SER A 222 -25.92 -33.45 -22.67
C SER A 222 -25.62 -34.43 -23.80
N ALA A 223 -24.81 -35.46 -23.54
CA ALA A 223 -24.62 -36.56 -24.50
C ALA A 223 -25.94 -37.26 -24.88
N THR A 224 -26.90 -37.31 -23.96
CA THR A 224 -28.23 -37.91 -24.15
C THR A 224 -29.24 -36.98 -24.81
N LYS A 225 -29.02 -35.66 -24.74
CA LYS A 225 -29.85 -34.62 -25.35
C LYS A 225 -28.96 -33.55 -25.97
N PRO A 226 -28.28 -33.86 -27.09
CA PRO A 226 -27.39 -32.91 -27.73
C PRO A 226 -28.17 -31.76 -28.39
N SER A 227 -27.47 -30.67 -28.68
CA SER A 227 -28.03 -29.62 -29.54
C SER A 227 -28.24 -30.11 -30.97
N SER A 228 -28.93 -29.32 -31.79
CA SER A 228 -29.11 -29.60 -33.24
C SER A 228 -27.81 -29.70 -34.03
N THR A 229 -26.67 -29.29 -33.46
CA THR A 229 -25.33 -29.39 -34.06
C THR A 229 -24.43 -30.33 -33.26
N SER A 230 -25.01 -31.31 -32.57
CA SER A 230 -24.30 -32.35 -31.79
C SER A 230 -23.43 -31.84 -30.63
N ARG A 231 -23.61 -30.59 -30.18
CA ARG A 231 -22.96 -30.06 -28.97
C ARG A 231 -23.51 -30.70 -27.71
N THR A 232 -22.65 -30.98 -26.75
CA THR A 232 -22.98 -31.62 -25.47
C THR A 232 -22.85 -30.67 -24.28
N SER A 233 -22.28 -29.48 -24.47
CA SER A 233 -22.17 -28.44 -23.45
C SER A 233 -22.92 -27.17 -23.87
N GLY A 234 -23.71 -26.61 -22.96
CA GLY A 234 -24.63 -25.48 -23.19
C GLY A 234 -26.08 -25.84 -22.85
N PRO A 235 -27.08 -25.08 -23.31
CA PRO A 235 -26.94 -23.71 -23.80
C PRO A 235 -26.70 -22.72 -22.66
N VAL A 236 -26.28 -21.51 -23.03
CA VAL A 236 -26.12 -20.36 -22.12
C VAL A 236 -27.38 -19.50 -22.23
N CYS A 237 -27.91 -19.00 -21.11
CA CYS A 237 -29.04 -18.06 -21.15
C CYS A 237 -28.70 -16.81 -21.96
N GLY A 238 -29.45 -16.56 -23.02
CA GLY A 238 -29.29 -15.40 -23.90
C GLY A 238 -28.08 -15.47 -24.83
N GLU A 239 -27.38 -16.60 -24.93
CA GLU A 239 -26.25 -16.74 -25.85
C GLU A 239 -26.19 -18.13 -26.51
N ASP A 240 -26.07 -18.14 -27.84
CA ASP A 240 -25.94 -19.35 -28.63
C ASP A 240 -24.95 -19.11 -29.79
N PRO A 241 -23.98 -20.01 -30.03
CA PRO A 241 -23.03 -19.88 -31.12
C PRO A 241 -23.69 -19.78 -32.50
N ARG A 242 -24.88 -20.38 -32.66
CA ARG A 242 -25.65 -20.39 -33.92
C ARG A 242 -26.28 -19.03 -34.23
N THR A 243 -26.46 -18.19 -33.21
CA THR A 243 -27.16 -16.90 -33.33
C THR A 243 -26.23 -15.70 -33.25
N CYS A 244 -24.96 -15.90 -32.92
CA CYS A 244 -24.00 -14.81 -32.80
C CYS A 244 -23.46 -14.35 -34.16
N LYS A 245 -23.56 -13.05 -34.44
CA LYS A 245 -22.98 -12.43 -35.64
C LYS A 245 -21.52 -12.03 -35.42
N VAL A 246 -21.15 -11.58 -34.21
CA VAL A 246 -19.79 -11.12 -33.88
C VAL A 246 -19.38 -11.56 -32.47
N PRO A 247 -18.42 -12.50 -32.33
CA PRO A 247 -17.78 -13.30 -33.40
C PRO A 247 -18.71 -14.43 -33.88
N ALA A 248 -18.79 -14.67 -35.19
CA ALA A 248 -19.57 -15.78 -35.73
C ALA A 248 -18.88 -17.13 -35.47
N SER A 249 -19.62 -18.14 -35.05
CA SER A 249 -19.10 -19.50 -34.85
C SER A 249 -19.11 -20.30 -36.16
N VAL A 250 -18.13 -20.05 -37.03
CA VAL A 250 -17.99 -20.72 -38.34
C VAL A 250 -16.57 -21.27 -38.52
N LYS A 251 -16.39 -22.33 -39.31
CA LYS A 251 -15.06 -22.90 -39.58
C LYS A 251 -14.16 -21.85 -40.26
N PRO A 252 -12.87 -21.72 -39.89
CA PRO A 252 -12.13 -22.52 -38.91
C PRO A 252 -12.27 -22.05 -37.44
N PHE A 253 -12.87 -20.89 -37.18
CA PHE A 253 -13.05 -20.30 -35.85
C PHE A 253 -14.33 -20.73 -35.15
N GLN A 254 -14.67 -22.02 -35.24
CA GLN A 254 -15.87 -22.55 -34.58
C GLN A 254 -15.68 -22.48 -33.06
N TRP A 255 -16.70 -22.00 -32.35
CA TRP A 255 -16.63 -21.98 -30.90
C TRP A 255 -16.49 -23.42 -30.38
N PRO A 256 -15.68 -23.67 -29.35
CA PRO A 256 -15.50 -25.01 -28.79
C PRO A 256 -16.76 -25.52 -28.10
N ASP A 257 -16.85 -26.82 -27.83
CA ASP A 257 -17.99 -27.37 -27.08
C ASP A 257 -18.05 -26.78 -25.67
N ASP A 258 -16.92 -26.78 -24.95
CA ASP A 258 -16.72 -26.17 -23.64
C ASP A 258 -17.18 -24.70 -23.57
N ILE A 259 -18.26 -24.45 -22.81
CA ILE A 259 -18.87 -23.12 -22.69
C ILE A 259 -17.96 -22.09 -22.03
N THR A 260 -17.00 -22.54 -21.22
CA THR A 260 -16.08 -21.64 -20.52
C THR A 260 -15.10 -20.96 -21.47
N LYS A 261 -14.92 -21.51 -22.67
CA LYS A 261 -14.05 -20.96 -23.71
C LYS A 261 -14.81 -20.16 -24.76
N TRP A 262 -16.11 -19.92 -24.56
CA TRP A 262 -16.90 -19.12 -25.50
C TRP A 262 -16.53 -17.64 -25.38
N PRO A 263 -16.33 -16.95 -26.52
CA PRO A 263 -16.21 -15.49 -26.51
C PRO A 263 -17.56 -14.84 -26.19
N SER A 264 -17.54 -13.58 -25.75
CA SER A 264 -18.77 -12.80 -25.56
C SER A 264 -19.36 -12.37 -26.91
N CYS A 265 -20.63 -12.69 -27.15
CA CYS A 265 -21.36 -12.25 -28.31
C CYS A 265 -21.73 -10.75 -28.22
N SER A 266 -21.04 -9.93 -29.01
CA SER A 266 -21.29 -8.47 -29.06
C SER A 266 -22.54 -8.10 -29.87
N ARG A 267 -22.88 -8.91 -30.88
CA ARG A 267 -24.00 -8.65 -31.79
C ARG A 267 -24.65 -9.94 -32.22
N MET A 268 -25.96 -10.04 -32.00
CA MET A 268 -26.77 -11.17 -32.44
C MET A 268 -27.29 -10.97 -33.87
N LEU A 269 -27.65 -12.08 -34.52
CA LEU A 269 -28.40 -12.06 -35.77
C LEU A 269 -29.84 -11.61 -35.50
N SER A 270 -30.38 -10.78 -36.38
CA SER A 270 -31.78 -10.33 -36.34
C SER A 270 -32.70 -11.41 -36.91
N VAL A 271 -32.89 -12.51 -36.18
CA VAL A 271 -33.74 -13.63 -36.60
C VAL A 271 -34.80 -13.88 -35.53
N ASN A 272 -36.05 -14.07 -35.93
CA ASN A 272 -37.11 -14.48 -35.02
C ASN A 272 -36.96 -15.96 -34.67
N TYR A 273 -36.57 -16.23 -33.43
CA TYR A 273 -36.39 -17.58 -32.91
C TYR A 273 -37.71 -18.12 -32.36
N SER A 274 -38.08 -19.36 -32.72
CA SER A 274 -39.19 -20.06 -32.04
C SER A 274 -38.77 -20.48 -30.64
N ARG A 275 -39.62 -20.17 -29.65
CA ARG A 275 -39.44 -20.53 -28.24
C ARG A 275 -39.32 -22.04 -28.00
N GLU A 276 -39.91 -22.86 -28.87
CA GLU A 276 -39.84 -24.32 -28.82
C GLU A 276 -38.45 -24.86 -29.21
N ARG A 277 -37.76 -24.17 -30.14
CA ARG A 277 -36.45 -24.60 -30.64
C ARG A 277 -35.28 -24.01 -29.85
N MET A 278 -35.43 -22.79 -29.35
CA MET A 278 -34.37 -22.06 -28.62
C MET A 278 -34.95 -21.32 -27.41
N PRO A 279 -35.40 -22.04 -26.36
CA PRO A 279 -36.01 -21.42 -25.19
C PRO A 279 -35.04 -20.51 -24.43
N HIS A 280 -33.74 -20.82 -24.45
CA HIS A 280 -32.68 -20.01 -23.81
C HIS A 280 -32.38 -18.68 -24.50
N MET A 281 -32.76 -18.50 -25.78
CA MET A 281 -32.55 -17.24 -26.53
C MET A 281 -33.75 -16.29 -26.44
N THR A 282 -34.93 -16.81 -26.12
CA THR A 282 -36.19 -16.04 -26.12
C THR A 282 -36.57 -15.54 -24.73
N CYS A 283 -35.83 -15.93 -23.70
CA CYS A 283 -36.05 -15.51 -22.32
C CYS A 283 -35.29 -14.21 -22.00
N ARG A 284 -35.90 -13.36 -21.16
CA ARG A 284 -35.22 -12.18 -20.62
C ARG A 284 -34.16 -12.62 -19.62
N VAL A 285 -32.89 -12.34 -19.90
CA VAL A 285 -31.78 -12.65 -18.98
C VAL A 285 -31.85 -11.75 -17.74
N LEU A 286 -32.07 -12.35 -16.57
CA LEU A 286 -32.25 -11.65 -15.29
C LEU A 286 -30.94 -11.50 -14.49
N GLY A 287 -29.99 -12.41 -14.71
CA GLY A 287 -28.68 -12.41 -14.04
C GLY A 287 -27.53 -12.29 -15.03
N ARG A 288 -26.50 -11.52 -14.67
CA ARG A 288 -25.27 -11.39 -15.45
C ARG A 288 -24.04 -11.42 -14.54
N PRO A 289 -22.84 -11.68 -15.10
CA PRO A 289 -21.60 -11.69 -14.33
C PRO A 289 -21.38 -10.38 -13.56
N CYS A 290 -21.10 -10.52 -12.27
CA CYS A 290 -20.72 -9.45 -11.36
C CYS A 290 -19.39 -9.80 -10.69
N CYS A 291 -18.43 -8.89 -10.78
CA CYS A 291 -17.13 -9.02 -10.15
C CYS A 291 -17.14 -8.39 -8.76
N ILE A 292 -16.89 -9.19 -7.72
CA ILE A 292 -17.01 -8.79 -6.32
C ILE A 292 -15.73 -9.16 -5.54
N GLY A 293 -15.31 -8.25 -4.65
CA GLY A 293 -14.21 -8.48 -3.72
C GLY A 293 -12.82 -8.34 -4.33
N ARG A 294 -11.79 -8.25 -3.48
CA ARG A 294 -10.40 -7.97 -3.87
C ARG A 294 -9.71 -9.02 -4.74
N PHE A 295 -10.20 -10.27 -4.71
CA PHE A 295 -9.61 -11.37 -5.50
C PHE A 295 -10.32 -11.58 -6.84
N GLY A 296 -11.30 -10.74 -7.18
CA GLY A 296 -12.04 -10.85 -8.43
C GLY A 296 -12.94 -12.10 -8.49
N LYS A 297 -13.77 -12.32 -7.47
CA LYS A 297 -14.78 -13.39 -7.53
C LYS A 297 -15.87 -13.00 -8.52
N CYS A 298 -16.28 -13.95 -9.36
CA CYS A 298 -17.41 -13.75 -10.26
C CYS A 298 -18.66 -14.50 -9.79
N GLU A 299 -19.80 -13.82 -9.79
CA GLU A 299 -21.11 -14.44 -9.54
C GLU A 299 -22.13 -13.93 -10.58
N ILE A 300 -23.00 -14.81 -11.10
CA ILE A 300 -24.10 -14.42 -11.99
C ILE A 300 -25.29 -13.98 -11.13
N VAL A 301 -25.57 -12.68 -11.12
CA VAL A 301 -26.49 -12.04 -10.17
C VAL A 301 -27.29 -10.92 -10.82
N SER A 302 -28.31 -10.42 -10.12
CA SER A 302 -29.07 -9.25 -10.55
C SER A 302 -28.21 -7.99 -10.48
N ALA A 303 -28.56 -6.97 -11.27
CA ALA A 303 -27.88 -5.67 -11.23
C ALA A 303 -27.99 -5.01 -9.85
N GLU A 304 -29.14 -5.14 -9.19
CA GLU A 304 -29.39 -4.61 -7.84
C GLU A 304 -28.45 -5.25 -6.81
N TYR A 305 -28.32 -6.58 -6.83
CA TYR A 305 -27.39 -7.30 -5.95
C TYR A 305 -25.94 -6.91 -6.20
N CYS A 306 -25.54 -6.78 -7.47
CA CYS A 306 -24.18 -6.37 -7.81
C CYS A 306 -23.86 -4.97 -7.27
N ASN A 307 -24.78 -4.02 -7.43
CA ASN A 307 -24.63 -2.65 -6.93
C ASN A 307 -24.59 -2.63 -5.39
N TYR A 308 -25.45 -3.41 -4.72
CA TYR A 308 -25.48 -3.52 -3.27
C TYR A 308 -24.16 -4.09 -2.70
N ARG A 309 -23.61 -5.11 -3.37
CA ARG A 309 -22.30 -5.70 -3.05
C ARG A 309 -21.12 -4.84 -3.54
N ARG A 310 -21.40 -3.67 -4.12
CA ARG A 310 -20.43 -2.71 -4.66
C ARG A 310 -19.44 -3.37 -5.64
N GLY A 311 -19.95 -4.26 -6.47
CA GLY A 311 -19.21 -4.96 -7.52
C GLY A 311 -19.36 -4.30 -8.89
N THR A 312 -18.61 -4.82 -9.87
CA THR A 312 -18.68 -4.36 -11.26
C THR A 312 -19.62 -5.25 -12.06
N TYR A 313 -20.73 -4.69 -12.55
CA TYR A 313 -21.75 -5.44 -13.29
C TYR A 313 -21.47 -5.46 -14.80
N HIS A 314 -21.36 -6.65 -15.40
CA HIS A 314 -21.03 -6.81 -16.82
C HIS A 314 -22.28 -7.07 -17.66
N ARG A 315 -22.89 -6.00 -18.20
CA ARG A 315 -24.12 -6.06 -19.00
C ARG A 315 -24.00 -6.86 -20.31
N ASN A 316 -22.79 -6.93 -20.87
CA ASN A 316 -22.55 -7.56 -22.18
C ASN A 316 -22.00 -8.98 -22.07
N ALA A 317 -21.76 -9.48 -20.84
CA ALA A 317 -21.31 -10.83 -20.60
C ALA A 317 -22.48 -11.71 -20.13
N PHE A 318 -22.36 -13.01 -20.40
CA PHE A 318 -23.33 -14.04 -20.02
C PHE A 318 -22.71 -15.07 -19.07
N LEU A 319 -21.41 -15.31 -19.19
CA LEU A 319 -20.63 -16.22 -18.35
C LEU A 319 -19.52 -15.47 -17.59
N CYS A 320 -19.18 -15.98 -16.42
CA CYS A 320 -18.04 -15.54 -15.63
C CYS A 320 -16.71 -15.80 -16.33
N SER A 321 -16.59 -16.86 -17.15
CA SER A 321 -15.39 -17.09 -17.95
C SER A 321 -15.11 -16.01 -19.02
N GLN A 322 -16.12 -15.21 -19.39
CA GLN A 322 -16.00 -14.14 -20.38
C GLN A 322 -15.48 -12.82 -19.80
N VAL A 323 -15.36 -12.71 -18.47
CA VAL A 323 -14.92 -11.48 -17.80
C VAL A 323 -13.66 -11.73 -16.99
N ASN A 324 -12.77 -10.72 -16.95
CA ASN A 324 -11.65 -10.72 -16.02
C ASN A 324 -11.99 -9.89 -14.78
N CYS A 325 -12.47 -10.57 -13.75
CA CYS A 325 -12.81 -9.93 -12.49
C CYS A 325 -11.60 -9.46 -11.67
N LEU A 326 -10.43 -10.06 -11.87
CA LEU A 326 -9.21 -9.60 -11.24
C LEU A 326 -8.80 -8.24 -11.82
N GLU A 327 -8.88 -8.05 -13.14
CA GLU A 327 -8.64 -6.76 -13.80
C GLU A 327 -9.55 -5.66 -13.24
N SER A 328 -10.85 -5.97 -13.08
CA SER A 328 -11.83 -5.04 -12.51
C SER A 328 -11.54 -4.67 -11.04
N SER A 329 -10.94 -5.60 -10.29
CA SER A 329 -10.56 -5.37 -8.88
C SER A 329 -9.25 -4.58 -8.77
N CYS A 330 -8.31 -4.84 -9.66
CA CYS A 330 -7.01 -4.19 -9.70
C CYS A 330 -7.12 -2.73 -10.17
N GLY A 331 -7.90 -2.42 -11.21
CA GLY A 331 -8.14 -1.03 -11.61
C GLY A 331 -6.88 -0.23 -12.01
N LEU A 332 -7.03 1.10 -12.00
CA LEU A 332 -6.10 2.17 -12.44
C LEU A 332 -5.64 2.09 -13.90
N VAL A 333 -4.98 1.00 -14.30
CA VAL A 333 -4.48 0.75 -15.66
C VAL A 333 -4.78 -0.70 -16.02
N LYS A 334 -5.40 -0.96 -17.17
CA LYS A 334 -5.69 -2.34 -17.61
C LYS A 334 -4.42 -3.17 -17.79
N PHE A 335 -4.54 -4.49 -17.68
CA PHE A 335 -3.44 -5.40 -18.00
C PHE A 335 -3.10 -5.35 -19.50
N LEU A 336 -1.81 -5.40 -19.86
CA LEU A 336 -1.42 -5.46 -21.28
C LEU A 336 -1.89 -6.77 -21.91
N ASN A 337 -1.79 -7.87 -21.16
CA ASN A 337 -2.40 -9.14 -21.50
C ASN A 337 -3.54 -9.44 -20.51
N PRO A 338 -4.80 -9.52 -20.96
CA PRO A 338 -5.94 -9.80 -20.08
C PRO A 338 -5.84 -11.13 -19.31
N THR A 339 -4.89 -12.01 -19.63
CA THR A 339 -4.70 -13.30 -18.93
C THR A 339 -3.57 -13.28 -17.91
N VAL A 340 -2.71 -12.25 -17.90
CA VAL A 340 -1.51 -12.19 -17.06
C VAL A 340 -1.43 -10.83 -16.34
N PRO A 341 -1.46 -10.81 -15.00
CA PRO A 341 -1.26 -9.57 -14.24
C PRO A 341 0.15 -9.01 -14.41
N ASP A 342 0.27 -7.71 -14.62
CA ASP A 342 1.51 -7.04 -15.03
C ASP A 342 1.69 -5.61 -14.48
N GLN A 343 0.98 -5.26 -13.40
CA GLN A 343 0.95 -3.88 -12.88
C GLN A 343 2.15 -3.52 -11.97
N PHE A 344 3.36 -3.57 -12.52
CA PHE A 344 4.60 -3.30 -11.77
C PHE A 344 4.69 -1.88 -11.17
N TYR A 345 3.97 -0.91 -11.74
CA TYR A 345 3.93 0.48 -11.26
C TYR A 345 3.43 0.60 -9.80
N ARG A 346 2.73 -0.42 -9.30
CA ARG A 346 2.22 -0.46 -7.92
C ARG A 346 3.31 -0.39 -6.86
N PHE A 347 4.54 -0.83 -7.16
CA PHE A 347 5.66 -0.64 -6.24
C PHE A 347 5.98 0.83 -5.98
N TRP A 348 5.72 1.69 -6.97
CA TRP A 348 5.95 3.13 -6.91
C TRP A 348 4.72 3.89 -6.44
N ILE A 349 3.55 3.64 -7.05
CA ILE A 349 2.32 4.40 -6.79
C ILE A 349 1.84 4.24 -5.35
N SER A 350 2.02 3.06 -4.75
CA SER A 350 1.66 2.80 -3.36
C SER A 350 2.31 3.76 -2.37
N LEU A 351 3.50 4.31 -2.66
CA LEU A 351 4.21 5.27 -1.79
C LEU A 351 3.45 6.61 -1.59
N PHE A 352 2.48 6.90 -2.46
CA PHE A 352 1.70 8.13 -2.42
C PHE A 352 0.28 7.92 -1.85
N LEU A 353 -0.20 6.67 -1.82
CA LEU A 353 -1.51 6.32 -1.27
C LEU A 353 -1.46 6.28 0.26
N HIS A 354 -2.59 6.51 0.92
CA HIS A 354 -2.68 6.48 2.38
C HIS A 354 -3.95 5.76 2.83
N ALA A 355 -3.88 5.08 3.97
CA ALA A 355 -5.01 4.36 4.57
C ALA A 355 -6.17 5.28 4.95
N GLY A 356 -5.85 6.54 5.29
CA GLY A 356 -6.81 7.53 5.72
C GLY A 356 -6.14 8.79 6.28
N LEU A 357 -6.95 9.68 6.85
CA LEU A 357 -6.52 11.00 7.34
C LEU A 357 -5.50 10.90 8.47
N LEU A 358 -5.70 9.99 9.43
CA LEU A 358 -4.77 9.80 10.55
C LEU A 358 -3.41 9.30 10.07
N HIS A 359 -3.40 8.34 9.13
CA HIS A 359 -2.17 7.81 8.56
C HIS A 359 -1.38 8.90 7.81
N LEU A 360 -2.07 9.73 7.01
CA LEU A 360 -1.45 10.85 6.34
C LEU A 360 -0.89 11.88 7.34
N GLY A 361 -1.63 12.20 8.41
CA GLY A 361 -1.16 13.13 9.44
C GLY A 361 0.18 12.72 10.05
N VAL A 362 0.33 11.43 10.39
CA VAL A 362 1.59 10.88 10.91
C VAL A 362 2.71 10.97 9.86
N THR A 363 2.42 10.63 8.61
CA THR A 363 3.39 10.74 7.50
C THR A 363 3.85 12.19 7.29
N LEU A 364 2.93 13.15 7.27
CA LEU A 364 3.25 14.56 7.09
C LEU A 364 4.10 15.10 8.24
N LEU A 365 3.79 14.71 9.48
CA LEU A 365 4.60 15.07 10.63
C LEU A 365 6.03 14.53 10.50
N PHE A 366 6.16 13.25 10.14
CA PHE A 366 7.47 12.64 9.89
C PHE A 366 8.24 13.36 8.77
N ASN A 367 7.57 13.63 7.64
CA ASN A 367 8.19 14.29 6.50
C ASN A 367 8.65 15.71 6.84
N LEU A 368 7.80 16.51 7.48
CA LEU A 368 8.10 17.90 7.80
C LEU A 368 9.16 18.07 8.90
N ILE A 369 9.36 17.06 9.75
CA ILE A 369 10.38 17.06 10.80
C ILE A 369 11.66 16.39 10.32
N ILE A 370 11.58 15.09 9.97
CA ILE A 370 12.75 14.23 9.74
C ILE A 370 13.23 14.32 8.29
N LEU A 371 12.34 14.10 7.32
CA LEU A 371 12.71 14.11 5.89
C LEU A 371 13.26 15.49 5.49
N LYS A 372 12.58 16.55 5.92
CA LYS A 372 13.00 17.95 5.71
C LYS A 372 14.42 18.21 6.24
N ASP A 373 14.74 17.70 7.42
CA ASP A 373 16.06 17.88 8.05
C ASP A 373 17.16 17.17 7.24
N PHE A 374 16.88 15.96 6.75
CA PHE A 374 17.78 15.22 5.86
C PHE A 374 17.95 15.90 4.51
N GLU A 375 16.87 16.41 3.92
CA GLU A 375 16.92 17.07 2.64
C GLU A 375 17.75 18.35 2.69
N LYS A 376 17.60 19.15 3.74
CA LYS A 376 18.42 20.34 3.96
C LYS A 376 19.92 20.03 4.02
N MET A 377 20.29 18.84 4.53
CA MET A 377 21.69 18.40 4.66
C MET A 377 22.25 17.79 3.38
N ALA A 378 21.51 16.88 2.75
CA ALA A 378 22.03 16.03 1.66
C ALA A 378 21.54 16.46 0.27
N GLY A 379 20.59 17.39 0.19
CA GLY A 379 19.97 17.84 -1.04
C GLY A 379 18.78 16.97 -1.48
N TRP A 380 17.90 17.58 -2.27
CA TRP A 380 16.64 16.98 -2.73
C TRP A 380 16.85 15.68 -3.52
N LEU A 381 17.79 15.67 -4.47
CA LEU A 381 18.00 14.52 -5.37
C LEU A 381 18.46 13.26 -4.61
N ARG A 382 19.37 13.42 -3.65
CA ARG A 382 19.91 12.29 -2.89
C ARG A 382 18.85 11.70 -1.97
N ILE A 383 18.10 12.56 -1.28
CA ILE A 383 17.03 12.13 -0.38
C ILE A 383 15.86 11.55 -1.15
N SER A 384 15.50 12.08 -2.32
CA SER A 384 14.44 11.51 -3.15
C SER A 384 14.78 10.11 -3.62
N ILE A 385 16.03 9.86 -4.06
CA ILE A 385 16.50 8.52 -4.45
C ILE A 385 16.43 7.55 -3.26
N ILE A 386 16.93 7.94 -2.08
CA ILE A 386 16.88 7.08 -0.89
C ILE A 386 15.43 6.77 -0.51
N TYR A 387 14.57 7.78 -0.43
CA TYR A 387 13.16 7.66 -0.04
C TYR A 387 12.42 6.70 -0.98
N VAL A 388 12.53 6.94 -2.29
CA VAL A 388 11.88 6.13 -3.32
C VAL A 388 12.37 4.69 -3.30
N LEU A 389 13.68 4.48 -3.42
CA LEU A 389 14.23 3.13 -3.62
C LEU A 389 14.07 2.29 -2.35
N SER A 390 14.22 2.88 -1.16
CA SER A 390 13.92 2.15 0.08
C SER A 390 12.45 1.75 0.16
N GLY A 391 11.53 2.64 -0.23
CA GLY A 391 10.10 2.32 -0.32
C GLY A 391 9.80 1.17 -1.28
N ILE A 392 10.35 1.21 -2.50
CA ILE A 392 10.20 0.12 -3.49
C ILE A 392 10.76 -1.20 -2.94
N GLY A 393 11.95 -1.17 -2.33
CA GLY A 393 12.56 -2.36 -1.71
C GLY A 393 11.71 -2.94 -0.59
N GLY A 394 11.13 -2.08 0.25
CA GLY A 394 10.15 -2.46 1.29
C GLY A 394 8.90 -3.10 0.69
N ASN A 395 8.30 -2.47 -0.31
CA ASN A 395 7.10 -2.97 -1.00
C ASN A 395 7.33 -4.33 -1.67
N ILE A 396 8.49 -4.57 -2.28
CA ILE A 396 8.81 -5.88 -2.86
C ILE A 396 8.93 -6.94 -1.76
N ILE A 397 9.61 -6.65 -0.65
CA ILE A 397 9.75 -7.59 0.48
C ILE A 397 8.37 -7.91 1.09
N SER A 398 7.54 -6.89 1.32
CA SER A 398 6.16 -7.07 1.74
C SER A 398 5.39 -7.96 0.75
N GLY A 399 5.46 -7.70 -0.55
CA GLY A 399 4.71 -8.45 -1.55
C GLY A 399 5.13 -9.93 -1.70
N ILE A 400 6.36 -10.26 -1.29
CA ILE A 400 6.86 -11.65 -1.18
C ILE A 400 6.26 -12.35 0.05
N LEU A 401 6.23 -11.67 1.20
CA LEU A 401 5.91 -12.25 2.50
C LEU A 401 4.41 -12.17 2.86
N LEU A 402 3.71 -11.19 2.31
CA LEU A 402 2.28 -10.90 2.51
C LEU A 402 1.57 -10.66 1.16
N PRO A 403 1.51 -11.65 0.25
CA PRO A 403 1.02 -11.44 -1.10
C PRO A 403 -0.45 -10.99 -1.17
N TYR A 404 -1.28 -11.34 -0.18
CA TYR A 404 -2.70 -10.98 -0.16
C TYR A 404 -3.03 -9.81 0.77
N HIS A 405 -2.00 -9.11 1.26
CA HIS A 405 -2.16 -7.86 1.99
C HIS A 405 -1.83 -6.68 1.07
N PRO A 406 -2.73 -5.72 0.88
CA PRO A 406 -2.40 -4.51 0.15
C PRO A 406 -1.59 -3.55 1.01
N GLU A 407 -0.42 -3.17 0.51
CA GLU A 407 0.45 -2.20 1.16
C GLU A 407 0.29 -0.80 0.55
N ILE A 408 0.30 0.20 1.42
CA ILE A 408 0.02 1.60 1.10
C ILE A 408 0.83 2.54 1.97
N GLY A 409 1.23 3.65 1.37
CA GLY A 409 1.95 4.73 2.04
C GLY A 409 3.46 4.57 1.97
N PRO A 410 4.17 5.63 2.33
CA PRO A 410 5.63 5.66 2.29
C PRO A 410 6.25 5.06 3.55
N SER A 411 5.57 4.16 4.23
CA SER A 411 6.01 3.57 5.51
C SER A 411 7.43 2.98 5.38
N GLY A 412 7.69 2.17 4.35
CA GLY A 412 9.02 1.65 4.01
C GLY A 412 10.04 2.75 3.68
N SER A 413 9.62 3.79 2.95
CA SER A 413 10.46 4.97 2.67
C SER A 413 10.87 5.70 3.95
N ASN A 414 9.94 5.89 4.88
CA ASN A 414 10.16 6.56 6.15
C ASN A 414 11.18 5.76 6.99
N PHE A 415 11.04 4.44 7.06
CA PHE A 415 12.03 3.58 7.71
C PHE A 415 13.40 3.62 7.02
N GLY A 416 13.43 3.80 5.69
CA GLY A 416 14.67 4.05 4.96
C GLY A 416 15.36 5.36 5.36
N ILE A 417 14.58 6.42 5.62
CA ILE A 417 15.10 7.69 6.17
C ILE A 417 15.52 7.52 7.63
N VAL A 418 14.82 6.72 8.43
CA VAL A 418 15.28 6.37 9.78
C VAL A 418 16.63 5.65 9.73
N ALA A 419 16.87 4.78 8.75
CA ALA A 419 18.18 4.13 8.56
C ALA A 419 19.30 5.14 8.28
N CYS A 420 19.01 6.29 7.65
CA CYS A 420 19.98 7.37 7.48
C CYS A 420 20.47 7.93 8.83
N LEU A 421 19.64 7.95 9.87
CA LEU A 421 20.05 8.37 11.23
C LEU A 421 21.10 7.43 11.82
N PHE A 422 21.01 6.13 11.54
CA PHE A 422 22.02 5.15 11.94
C PHE A 422 23.32 5.38 11.19
N VAL A 423 23.25 5.56 9.86
CA VAL A 423 24.42 5.87 9.03
C VAL A 423 25.10 7.16 9.51
N GLU A 424 24.37 8.21 9.86
CA GLU A 424 24.93 9.45 10.40
C GLU A 424 25.73 9.20 11.69
N VAL A 425 25.24 8.33 12.59
CA VAL A 425 25.94 7.94 13.82
C VAL A 425 27.18 7.10 13.51
N PHE A 426 27.08 6.10 12.62
CA PHE A 426 28.22 5.28 12.21
C PHE A 426 29.32 6.10 11.56
N GLN A 427 28.97 7.05 10.70
CA GLN A 427 29.93 7.92 10.02
C GLN A 427 30.55 8.95 10.98
N SER A 428 29.81 9.36 12.01
CA SER A 428 30.27 10.31 13.03
C SER A 428 30.86 9.63 14.27
N TRP A 429 31.11 8.31 14.22
CA TRP A 429 31.48 7.50 15.39
C TRP A 429 32.71 8.04 16.12
N GLN A 430 33.71 8.51 15.37
CA GLN A 430 34.95 9.04 15.93
C GLN A 430 34.80 10.44 16.56
N ILE A 431 33.73 11.16 16.22
CA ILE A 431 33.46 12.54 16.64
C ILE A 431 32.48 12.57 17.83
N LEU A 432 31.57 11.61 17.92
CA LEU A 432 30.58 11.53 18.99
C LEU A 432 31.23 11.13 20.33
N LYS A 433 30.84 11.78 21.43
CA LYS A 433 31.34 11.42 22.78
C LYS A 433 30.87 10.02 23.21
N ARG A 434 29.62 9.64 22.89
CA ARG A 434 28.97 8.40 23.33
C ARG A 434 28.16 7.73 22.19
N PRO A 435 28.82 7.21 21.14
CA PRO A 435 28.15 6.70 19.94
C PRO A 435 27.29 5.45 20.22
N VAL A 436 27.74 4.54 21.09
CA VAL A 436 26.98 3.32 21.47
C VAL A 436 25.63 3.68 22.10
N ARG A 437 25.61 4.65 23.02
CA ARG A 437 24.34 5.12 23.63
C ARG A 437 23.43 5.77 22.59
N ALA A 438 23.99 6.46 21.59
CA ALA A 438 23.20 7.07 20.53
C ALA A 438 22.52 6.02 19.64
N ILE A 439 23.21 4.92 19.30
CA ILE A 439 22.61 3.78 18.61
C ILE A 439 21.56 3.10 19.49
N GLY A 440 21.85 2.86 20.77
CA GLY A 440 20.89 2.24 21.69
C GLY A 440 19.57 3.01 21.76
N LYS A 441 19.62 4.35 21.87
CA LYS A 441 18.41 5.18 21.83
C LYS A 441 17.66 5.11 20.51
N LEU A 442 18.38 5.14 19.37
CA LEU A 442 17.74 4.99 18.05
C LEU A 442 17.12 3.59 17.88
N ALA A 443 17.77 2.55 18.38
CA ALA A 443 17.26 1.18 18.32
C ALA A 443 15.96 1.03 19.14
N VAL A 444 15.87 1.66 20.30
CA VAL A 444 14.63 1.72 21.09
C VAL A 444 13.51 2.41 20.31
N ILE A 445 13.80 3.54 19.65
CA ILE A 445 12.80 4.23 18.81
C ILE A 445 12.31 3.32 17.68
N VAL A 446 13.23 2.67 16.96
CA VAL A 446 12.86 1.73 15.88
C VAL A 446 12.01 0.58 16.43
N LEU A 447 12.38 0.01 17.57
CA LEU A 447 11.61 -1.07 18.21
C LEU A 447 10.18 -0.62 18.55
N VAL A 448 10.02 0.58 19.09
CA VAL A 448 8.70 1.15 19.38
C VAL A 448 7.89 1.35 18.10
N LEU A 449 8.50 1.85 17.02
CA LEU A 449 7.81 1.99 15.72
C LEU A 449 7.40 0.64 15.13
N PHE A 450 8.21 -0.42 15.30
CA PHE A 450 7.82 -1.78 14.92
C PHE A 450 6.67 -2.34 15.76
N ILE A 451 6.62 -2.02 17.05
CA ILE A 451 5.49 -2.40 17.93
C ILE A 451 4.22 -1.69 17.47
N PHE A 452 4.27 -0.40 17.15
CA PHE A 452 3.13 0.30 16.54
C PHE A 452 2.75 -0.26 15.17
N GLY A 453 3.72 -0.79 14.43
CA GLY A 453 3.46 -1.47 13.17
C GLY A 453 2.72 -2.80 13.30
N LEU A 454 2.43 -3.27 14.52
CA LEU A 454 1.51 -4.39 14.77
C LEU A 454 0.03 -4.00 14.67
N LEU A 455 -0.26 -2.71 14.46
CA LEU A 455 -1.61 -2.20 14.19
C LEU A 455 -2.10 -2.60 12.79
N PRO A 456 -3.43 -2.74 12.59
CA PRO A 456 -3.98 -3.08 11.28
C PRO A 456 -3.66 -1.99 10.23
N TYR A 457 -3.51 -2.43 8.98
CA TYR A 457 -3.08 -1.62 7.82
C TYR A 457 -1.61 -1.16 7.84
N VAL A 458 -0.84 -1.50 8.86
CA VAL A 458 0.60 -1.24 8.89
C VAL A 458 1.38 -2.52 8.55
N ASP A 459 2.44 -2.36 7.77
CA ASP A 459 3.24 -3.48 7.27
C ASP A 459 4.69 -3.41 7.80
N ASN A 460 4.98 -4.29 8.75
CA ASN A 460 6.29 -4.44 9.34
C ASN A 460 7.32 -5.06 8.39
N PHE A 461 6.91 -5.84 7.39
CA PHE A 461 7.84 -6.35 6.38
C PHE A 461 8.29 -5.24 5.42
N SER A 462 7.38 -4.32 5.08
CA SER A 462 7.70 -3.10 4.36
C SER A 462 8.65 -2.21 5.17
N HIS A 463 8.39 -2.01 6.47
CA HIS A 463 9.31 -1.30 7.37
C HIS A 463 10.71 -1.93 7.41
N PHE A 464 10.77 -3.24 7.59
CA PHE A 464 12.03 -3.98 7.65
C PHE A 464 12.81 -3.89 6.34
N GLY A 465 12.15 -4.14 5.22
CA GLY A 465 12.76 -4.01 3.90
C GLY A 465 13.24 -2.59 3.61
N GLY A 466 12.39 -1.60 3.88
CA GLY A 466 12.73 -0.19 3.74
C GLY A 466 13.93 0.23 4.57
N PHE A 467 14.02 -0.23 5.82
CA PHE A 467 15.18 0.02 6.68
C PHE A 467 16.47 -0.57 6.10
N ILE A 468 16.46 -1.83 5.63
CA ILE A 468 17.64 -2.50 5.08
C ILE A 468 18.12 -1.82 3.79
N PHE A 469 17.21 -1.57 2.84
CA PHE A 469 17.54 -0.86 1.60
C PHE A 469 18.00 0.57 1.90
N GLY A 470 17.31 1.28 2.78
CA GLY A 470 17.68 2.62 3.22
C GLY A 470 19.07 2.68 3.86
N LEU A 471 19.45 1.68 4.66
CA LEU A 471 20.77 1.60 5.29
C LEU A 471 21.89 1.57 4.24
N PHE A 472 21.79 0.67 3.26
CA PHE A 472 22.82 0.57 2.22
C PHE A 472 22.77 1.72 1.21
N LEU A 473 21.58 2.21 0.85
CA LEU A 473 21.43 3.42 0.02
C LEU A 473 22.05 4.65 0.71
N ALA A 474 21.87 4.79 2.01
CA ALA A 474 22.49 5.85 2.80
C ALA A 474 24.02 5.72 2.85
N PHE A 475 24.56 4.49 2.90
CA PHE A 475 26.00 4.23 2.78
C PHE A 475 26.57 4.40 1.36
N ALA A 476 25.72 4.49 0.34
CA ALA A 476 26.15 4.80 -1.02
C ALA A 476 26.05 6.29 -1.35
N ILE A 477 25.00 6.98 -0.88
CA ILE A 477 24.55 8.26 -1.44
C ILE A 477 24.81 9.45 -0.51
N LEU A 478 24.76 9.27 0.83
CA LEU A 478 24.89 10.41 1.74
C LEU A 478 26.27 11.08 1.65
N PRO A 479 26.35 12.41 1.84
CA PRO A 479 27.64 13.12 1.81
C PRO A 479 28.55 12.68 2.97
N TYR A 480 29.83 12.41 2.68
CA TYR A 480 30.82 12.04 3.68
C TYR A 480 31.82 13.15 3.98
N VAL A 481 32.11 13.36 5.26
CA VAL A 481 33.26 14.17 5.71
C VAL A 481 34.47 13.25 5.87
N SER A 482 35.49 13.37 5.02
CA SER A 482 36.68 12.50 5.05
C SER A 482 37.85 13.11 5.85
N PHE A 483 38.47 12.31 6.72
CA PHE A 483 39.63 12.65 7.55
C PHE A 483 40.91 12.01 6.96
N GLY A 484 41.58 12.70 6.04
CA GLY A 484 42.83 12.23 5.42
C GLY A 484 42.65 11.27 4.23
N LYS A 485 43.77 10.79 3.66
CA LYS A 485 43.77 9.96 2.43
C LYS A 485 43.23 8.54 2.67
N TRP A 486 43.53 7.94 3.82
CA TRP A 486 43.12 6.56 4.15
C TRP A 486 41.61 6.46 4.40
N ASP A 487 41.03 7.38 5.19
CA ASP A 487 39.58 7.45 5.43
C ASP A 487 38.80 7.69 4.12
N ARG A 488 39.35 8.50 3.20
CA ARG A 488 38.77 8.68 1.86
C ARG A 488 38.75 7.39 1.04
N ARG A 489 39.82 6.58 1.06
CA ARG A 489 39.84 5.27 0.37
C ARG A 489 38.84 4.30 0.98
N ARG A 490 38.80 4.20 2.32
CA ARG A 490 37.83 3.36 3.05
C ARG A 490 36.39 3.72 2.69
N LYS A 491 36.05 5.01 2.67
CA LYS A 491 34.71 5.50 2.32
C LYS A 491 34.36 5.22 0.86
N ARG A 492 35.29 5.40 -0.08
CA ARG A 492 35.08 5.01 -1.48
C ARG A 492 34.81 3.53 -1.63
N LEU A 493 35.58 2.68 -0.97
CA LEU A 493 35.36 1.23 -0.99
C LEU A 493 34.00 0.86 -0.38
N GLN A 494 33.62 1.48 0.73
CA GLN A 494 32.31 1.31 1.36
C GLN A 494 31.16 1.69 0.42
N ILE A 495 31.27 2.82 -0.31
CA ILE A 495 30.26 3.25 -1.29
C ILE A 495 30.12 2.20 -2.39
N ILE A 496 31.24 1.75 -2.97
CA ILE A 496 31.24 0.76 -4.06
C ILE A 496 30.59 -0.54 -3.58
N ILE A 497 31.00 -1.06 -2.42
CA ILE A 497 30.42 -2.28 -1.84
C ILE A 497 28.91 -2.09 -1.59
N SER A 498 28.49 -0.94 -1.05
CA SER A 498 27.08 -0.68 -0.77
C SER A 498 26.24 -0.61 -2.04
N ILE A 499 26.75 -0.03 -3.12
CA ILE A 499 26.07 -0.02 -4.44
C ILE A 499 25.90 -1.45 -4.97
N PHE A 500 26.95 -2.28 -4.92
CA PHE A 500 26.86 -3.68 -5.36
C PHE A 500 25.89 -4.49 -4.49
N ILE A 501 25.89 -4.28 -3.17
CA ILE A 501 24.94 -4.94 -2.26
C ILE A 501 23.50 -4.52 -2.59
N VAL A 502 23.22 -3.23 -2.75
CA VAL A 502 21.87 -2.75 -3.08
C VAL A 502 21.40 -3.31 -4.42
N GLY A 503 22.26 -3.25 -5.45
CA GLY A 503 21.94 -3.81 -6.77
C GLY A 503 21.68 -5.31 -6.70
N GLY A 504 22.55 -6.07 -6.01
CA GLY A 504 22.38 -7.50 -5.79
C GLY A 504 21.11 -7.85 -5.02
N LEU A 505 20.80 -7.09 -3.96
CA LEU A 505 19.57 -7.26 -3.19
C LEU A 505 18.33 -7.01 -4.04
N PHE A 506 18.28 -5.91 -4.81
CA PHE A 506 17.17 -5.63 -5.72
C PHE A 506 16.98 -6.74 -6.76
N CYS A 507 18.05 -7.16 -7.41
CA CYS A 507 18.00 -8.26 -8.38
C CYS A 507 17.50 -9.56 -7.74
N ALA A 508 18.01 -9.90 -6.56
CA ALA A 508 17.60 -11.11 -5.84
C ALA A 508 16.13 -11.08 -5.43
N ILE A 509 15.65 -9.98 -4.82
CA ILE A 509 14.24 -9.90 -4.39
C ILE A 509 13.29 -9.80 -5.56
N LEU A 510 13.64 -9.14 -6.67
CA LEU A 510 12.82 -9.12 -7.87
C LEU A 510 12.74 -10.51 -8.51
N PHE A 511 13.86 -11.23 -8.57
CA PHE A 511 13.87 -12.61 -9.03
C PHE A 511 12.99 -13.49 -8.14
N ILE A 512 13.09 -13.37 -6.82
CA ILE A 512 12.23 -14.09 -5.87
C ILE A 512 10.76 -13.68 -6.02
N PHE A 513 10.46 -12.41 -6.24
CA PHE A 513 9.10 -11.94 -6.45
C PHE A 513 8.48 -12.52 -7.72
N TYR A 514 9.18 -12.54 -8.86
CA TYR A 514 8.57 -13.03 -10.11
C TYR A 514 8.70 -14.53 -10.35
N ARG A 515 9.75 -15.18 -9.82
CA ARG A 515 10.03 -16.61 -10.06
C ARG A 515 9.95 -17.47 -8.80
N GLY A 516 10.01 -16.86 -7.63
CA GLY A 516 9.94 -17.58 -6.36
C GLY A 516 8.56 -18.15 -6.11
N ARG A 517 8.52 -19.30 -5.42
CA ARG A 517 7.28 -19.88 -4.91
C ARG A 517 6.70 -18.99 -3.80
N PRO A 518 5.37 -18.94 -3.62
CA PRO A 518 4.77 -18.21 -2.51
C PRO A 518 5.30 -18.74 -1.18
N PHE A 519 5.87 -17.85 -0.36
CA PHE A 519 6.40 -18.19 0.96
C PHE A 519 5.24 -18.38 1.95
N GLU A 520 5.09 -19.58 2.50
CA GLU A 520 4.13 -19.84 3.56
C GLU A 520 4.82 -19.79 4.92
N CYS A 521 4.80 -18.63 5.56
CA CYS A 521 5.41 -18.43 6.87
C CYS A 521 4.35 -18.22 7.96
N LYS A 522 4.02 -19.29 8.71
CA LYS A 522 2.99 -19.25 9.78
C LYS A 522 3.32 -18.24 10.90
N VAL A 523 4.60 -18.08 11.24
CA VAL A 523 5.06 -17.15 12.30
C VAL A 523 5.07 -15.70 11.82
N CYS A 524 5.25 -15.47 10.53
CA CYS A 524 5.30 -14.13 9.95
C CYS A 524 4.00 -13.34 10.15
N ARG A 525 2.85 -14.02 10.35
CA ARG A 525 1.58 -13.37 10.68
C ARG A 525 1.69 -12.53 11.95
N TYR A 526 2.29 -13.09 12.99
CA TYR A 526 2.39 -12.46 14.31
C TYR A 526 3.43 -11.34 14.35
N LEU A 527 4.39 -11.36 13.42
CA LEU A 527 5.35 -10.26 13.24
C LEU A 527 4.72 -9.03 12.60
N ASN A 528 3.62 -9.21 11.85
CA ASN A 528 2.89 -8.11 11.24
C ASN A 528 1.68 -7.64 12.06
N CYS A 529 1.02 -8.54 12.80
CA CYS A 529 -0.08 -8.16 13.68
C CYS A 529 -0.35 -9.23 14.72
N ILE A 530 -0.59 -8.77 15.95
CA ILE A 530 -0.99 -9.63 17.07
C ILE A 530 -2.52 -9.61 17.16
N PRO A 531 -3.19 -10.78 17.08
CA PRO A 531 -4.64 -10.86 17.13
C PRO A 531 -5.14 -10.60 18.55
N PHE A 532 -5.29 -9.32 18.92
CA PHE A 532 -5.92 -8.93 20.19
C PHE A 532 -7.41 -9.30 20.22
N THR A 533 -8.06 -9.39 19.06
CA THR A 533 -9.40 -9.95 18.88
C THR A 533 -9.43 -10.87 17.65
N ASP A 534 -10.44 -11.75 17.56
CA ASP A 534 -10.60 -12.71 16.45
C ASP A 534 -10.66 -12.08 15.06
N HIS A 535 -10.97 -10.79 14.97
CA HIS A 535 -11.13 -10.04 13.72
C HIS A 535 -10.01 -9.02 13.48
N PHE A 536 -9.22 -8.67 14.50
CA PHE A 536 -8.21 -7.62 14.44
C PHE A 536 -7.17 -7.84 13.33
N CYS A 537 -6.71 -9.08 13.16
CA CYS A 537 -5.71 -9.45 12.14
C CYS A 537 -6.25 -10.34 11.01
N LYS A 538 -7.58 -10.51 10.87
CA LYS A 538 -8.16 -11.38 9.81
C LYS A 538 -7.90 -10.87 8.39
N ASN A 539 -7.57 -9.58 8.24
CA ASN A 539 -7.37 -8.95 6.93
C ASN A 539 -5.92 -8.91 6.45
N LEU A 540 -4.96 -9.37 7.26
CA LEU A 540 -3.51 -9.33 6.99
C LEU A 540 -2.98 -10.51 6.15
N GLY A 541 -3.85 -11.10 5.33
CA GLY A 541 -3.47 -11.54 3.99
C GLY A 541 -2.37 -12.60 3.84
N GLN A 542 -2.22 -13.54 4.78
CA GLN A 542 -1.37 -14.72 4.55
C GLN A 542 -2.14 -15.97 4.07
N LYS A 543 -3.45 -16.01 4.30
CA LYS A 543 -4.32 -17.08 3.81
C LYS A 543 -5.34 -16.48 2.85
N LEU A 544 -5.48 -17.09 1.68
CA LEU A 544 -6.62 -16.87 0.81
C LEU A 544 -7.85 -17.42 1.56
N GLU A 545 -8.55 -16.57 2.32
CA GLU A 545 -9.85 -16.91 2.89
C GLU A 545 -10.86 -16.95 1.74
N LEU A 546 -10.94 -18.10 1.09
CA LEU A 546 -12.11 -18.47 0.31
C LEU A 546 -13.13 -19.02 1.30
N PHE A 547 -14.22 -18.26 1.45
CA PHE A 547 -15.44 -18.48 2.23
C PHE A 547 -15.51 -19.72 3.11
#